data_AF-A0A7T8ACL3-F1
#
_entry.id   AF-A0A7T8ACL3-F1
#
_cell.length_a   1.000
_cell.length_b   1.000
_cell.length_c   1.000
_cell.angle_alpha   90.00
_cell.angle_beta   90.00
_cell.angle_gamma   90.00
#
_symmetry.space_group_name_H-M   'P 1'
#
loop_
_entity.id
_entity.type
_entity.pdbx_description
1 polymer ?
#
loop_
_entity_poly.entity_id
_entity_poly.type
_entity_poly.pdbx_seq_one_letter_code
_entity_poly.pdbx_strand_id
1 'polypeptide(L)'
;MIRFALLLPLAALTAACSRTDDAALLCSFDENGKIITESGRNTEACLEPMAMPRGATQEPTGRLTILEAPLPRPFSDLDGKWPPHPVNDKPVLARPAVPPALSYYIRAFPQPAEPAGDVLSMGSAHPIVLRDGCFFLDREGDDDPLILFPYSTALVVDEEGYLAFGSRYEPNTMGNVRVGLTAATGWYDEPSDPDPALAEACGNHKVVSVTSVSNPFAVPERFNPALRRYGERSGATEKQIVERASKCAVEQARREADRRLRDPALDPLDCNRFWAY
;
A
#
# COMPACT_ATOMS: atom_id res chain seq x y z
N MET A 1 -59.14 -5.64 -54.01
CA MET A 1 -58.87 -6.93 -53.34
C MET A 1 -57.36 -7.12 -53.37
N ILE A 2 -56.61 -6.56 -52.41
CA ILE A 2 -56.20 -7.14 -51.11
C ILE A 2 -55.46 -8.47 -51.29
N ARG A 3 -54.12 -8.45 -51.14
CA ARG A 3 -53.39 -9.02 -49.99
C ARG A 3 -51.90 -8.72 -50.10
N PHE A 4 -51.46 -7.71 -49.35
CA PHE A 4 -50.07 -7.53 -48.94
C PHE A 4 -49.72 -8.63 -47.93
N ALA A 5 -48.72 -9.45 -48.22
CA ALA A 5 -48.12 -10.35 -47.24
C ALA A 5 -46.92 -9.63 -46.60
N LEU A 6 -47.14 -9.05 -45.43
CA LEU A 6 -46.08 -8.58 -44.53
C LEU A 6 -45.32 -9.80 -43.99
N LEU A 7 -44.03 -9.89 -44.29
CA LEU A 7 -43.08 -10.75 -43.57
C LEU A 7 -42.46 -9.93 -42.44
N LEU A 8 -42.86 -10.21 -41.20
CA LEU A 8 -42.22 -9.72 -39.98
C LEU A 8 -40.92 -10.51 -39.72
N PRO A 9 -39.82 -9.86 -39.30
CA PRO A 9 -38.70 -10.57 -38.69
C PRO A 9 -39.05 -10.84 -37.21
N LEU A 10 -39.06 -12.12 -36.80
CA LEU A 10 -38.99 -12.49 -35.39
C LEU A 10 -37.59 -12.12 -34.86
N ALA A 11 -37.46 -10.93 -34.29
CA ALA A 11 -36.33 -10.60 -33.44
C ALA A 11 -36.53 -11.33 -32.09
N ALA A 12 -35.94 -12.51 -31.95
CA ALA A 12 -35.78 -13.16 -30.67
C ALA A 12 -34.73 -12.38 -29.87
N LEU A 13 -35.19 -11.45 -29.03
CA LEU A 13 -34.38 -10.82 -27.99
C LEU A 13 -34.01 -11.89 -26.96
N THR A 14 -32.82 -12.48 -27.10
CA THR A 14 -32.17 -13.18 -26.00
C THR A 14 -31.77 -12.13 -24.98
N ALA A 15 -32.61 -11.94 -23.96
CA ALA A 15 -32.21 -11.24 -22.75
C ALA A 15 -31.12 -12.09 -22.08
N ALA A 16 -29.86 -11.76 -22.37
CA ALA A 16 -28.74 -12.23 -21.58
C ALA A 16 -28.89 -11.59 -20.19
N CYS A 17 -29.48 -12.33 -19.26
CA CYS A 17 -29.37 -12.02 -17.85
C CYS A 17 -27.88 -12.22 -17.48
N SER A 18 -27.08 -11.17 -17.66
CA SER A 18 -25.80 -11.05 -17.00
C SER A 18 -26.09 -11.11 -15.52
N ARG A 19 -25.78 -12.25 -14.91
CA ARG A 19 -25.64 -12.37 -13.47
C ARG A 19 -24.46 -11.45 -13.11
N THR A 20 -24.75 -10.19 -12.82
CA THR A 20 -23.81 -9.31 -12.13
C THR A 20 -23.49 -10.03 -10.83
N ASP A 21 -22.26 -10.49 -10.71
CA ASP A 21 -21.71 -10.89 -9.42
C ASP A 21 -22.06 -9.79 -8.41
N ASP A 22 -22.57 -10.18 -7.25
CA ASP A 22 -22.89 -9.29 -6.14
C ASP A 22 -21.58 -8.73 -5.57
N ALA A 23 -20.88 -7.91 -6.36
CA ALA A 23 -19.81 -7.06 -5.88
C ALA A 23 -20.46 -6.09 -4.91
N ALA A 24 -20.05 -6.14 -3.64
CA ALA A 24 -20.54 -5.25 -2.61
C ALA A 24 -20.43 -3.80 -3.11
N LEU A 25 -21.56 -3.14 -3.31
CA LEU A 25 -21.62 -1.78 -3.80
C LEU A 25 -21.22 -0.86 -2.64
N LEU A 26 -20.18 -0.06 -2.84
CA LEU A 26 -19.91 1.04 -1.94
C LEU A 26 -21.02 2.08 -2.07
N CYS A 27 -21.45 2.64 -0.94
CA CYS A 27 -22.30 3.82 -0.95
C CYS A 27 -21.63 4.90 -1.82
N SER A 28 -22.35 5.47 -2.78
CA SER A 28 -21.94 6.76 -3.38
C SER A 28 -22.34 7.88 -2.44
N PHE A 29 -21.57 8.96 -2.40
CA PHE A 29 -21.79 10.11 -1.52
C PHE A 29 -21.95 11.37 -2.36
N ASP A 30 -22.88 12.25 -1.96
CA ASP A 30 -22.94 13.59 -2.51
C ASP A 30 -21.81 14.46 -1.97
N GLU A 31 -21.70 15.69 -2.49
CA GLU A 31 -20.72 16.70 -2.09
C GLU A 31 -20.74 17.06 -0.59
N ASN A 32 -21.80 16.67 0.13
CA ASN A 32 -21.97 16.90 1.56
C ASN A 32 -21.75 15.61 2.39
N GLY A 33 -21.28 14.52 1.77
CA GLY A 33 -21.01 13.26 2.46
C GLY A 33 -22.28 12.47 2.80
N LYS A 34 -23.40 12.71 2.11
CA LYS A 34 -24.64 11.94 2.28
C LYS A 34 -24.74 10.83 1.25
N ILE A 35 -25.13 9.63 1.69
CA ILE A 35 -25.32 8.46 0.83
C ILE A 35 -26.37 8.77 -0.25
N ILE A 36 -25.96 8.71 -1.51
CA ILE A 36 -26.81 8.70 -2.70
C ILE A 36 -26.69 7.31 -3.31
N THR A 37 -27.78 6.64 -3.68
CA THR A 37 -27.74 5.36 -4.39
C THR A 37 -28.23 5.56 -5.81
N GLU A 38 -27.51 5.02 -6.79
CA GLU A 38 -28.08 4.84 -8.12
C GLU A 38 -29.21 3.80 -8.03
N SER A 39 -30.44 4.25 -8.23
CA SER A 39 -31.60 3.40 -8.56
C SER A 39 -32.03 2.34 -7.53
N GLY A 40 -32.65 2.76 -6.42
CA GLY A 40 -33.70 1.97 -5.75
C GLY A 40 -33.35 0.57 -5.23
N ARG A 41 -32.07 0.23 -5.04
CA ARG A 41 -31.65 -0.99 -4.35
C ARG A 41 -31.58 -0.76 -2.85
N ASN A 42 -31.93 -1.83 -2.11
CA ASN A 42 -32.03 -1.89 -0.65
C ASN A 42 -30.76 -1.31 0.01
N THR A 43 -30.92 -0.39 0.96
CA THR A 43 -29.84 0.21 1.76
C THR A 43 -29.03 -0.82 2.56
N GLU A 44 -29.57 -2.02 2.75
CA GLU A 44 -28.92 -3.15 3.43
C GLU A 44 -27.77 -3.78 2.60
N ALA A 45 -27.68 -3.49 1.29
CA ALA A 45 -26.68 -4.09 0.40
C ALA A 45 -25.41 -3.24 0.22
N CYS A 46 -25.38 -2.03 0.78
CA CYS A 46 -24.27 -1.11 0.57
C CYS A 46 -23.28 -1.14 1.74
N LEU A 47 -21.99 -1.16 1.42
CA LEU A 47 -20.93 -1.00 2.42
C LEU A 47 -20.67 0.50 2.62
N GLU A 48 -20.81 0.96 3.87
CA GLU A 48 -20.32 2.28 4.25
C GLU A 48 -18.79 2.30 4.13
N PRO A 49 -18.19 3.40 3.64
CA PRO A 49 -16.76 3.59 3.69
C PRO A 49 -16.27 3.49 5.11
N MET A 50 -15.05 3.01 5.25
CA MET A 50 -14.34 3.09 6.51
C MET A 50 -14.24 4.55 6.97
N ALA A 51 -14.19 4.77 8.29
CA ALA A 51 -13.79 6.06 8.83
C ALA A 51 -12.42 6.46 8.25
N MET A 52 -12.23 7.77 7.99
CA MET A 52 -10.99 8.28 7.42
C MET A 52 -9.79 7.82 8.26
N PRO A 53 -8.77 7.17 7.66
CA PRO A 53 -7.56 6.79 8.37
C PRO A 53 -6.89 8.01 9.01
N ARG A 54 -6.27 7.80 10.17
CA ARG A 54 -5.50 8.85 10.85
C ARG A 54 -4.33 9.31 9.98
N GLY A 55 -4.03 10.60 10.05
CA GLY A 55 -2.97 11.23 9.27
C GLY A 55 -3.33 11.45 7.79
N ALA A 56 -4.52 11.03 7.33
CA ALA A 56 -4.98 11.31 5.99
C ALA A 56 -5.76 12.62 5.92
N THR A 57 -5.60 13.33 4.80
CA THR A 57 -6.46 14.44 4.40
C THR A 57 -7.31 14.01 3.21
N GLN A 58 -8.56 14.46 3.16
CA GLN A 58 -9.43 14.22 2.01
C GLN A 58 -9.36 15.43 1.06
N GLU A 59 -9.00 15.18 -0.19
CA GLU A 59 -9.03 16.16 -1.27
C GLU A 59 -10.47 16.52 -1.65
N PRO A 60 -10.71 17.65 -2.36
CA PRO A 60 -12.04 18.02 -2.87
C PRO A 60 -12.71 16.94 -3.73
N THR A 61 -11.91 16.05 -4.32
CA THR A 61 -12.34 14.88 -5.11
C THR A 61 -12.91 13.74 -4.24
N GLY A 62 -12.84 13.85 -2.91
CA GLY A 62 -13.22 12.81 -1.97
C GLY A 62 -12.13 11.75 -1.74
N ARG A 63 -10.95 11.86 -2.38
CA ARG A 63 -9.86 10.89 -2.26
C ARG A 63 -8.85 11.29 -1.19
N LEU A 64 -8.10 10.31 -0.70
CA LEU A 64 -7.13 10.57 0.34
C LEU A 64 -5.78 11.02 -0.23
N THR A 65 -5.11 11.87 0.53
CA THR A 65 -3.71 12.23 0.40
C THR A 65 -3.01 11.93 1.73
N ILE A 66 -1.86 11.25 1.65
CA ILE A 66 -0.94 10.95 2.75
C ILE A 66 0.49 11.09 2.23
N LEU A 67 1.17 12.14 2.66
CA LEU A 67 2.56 12.41 2.30
C LEU A 67 3.55 11.88 3.35
N GLU A 68 3.12 11.77 4.61
CA GLU A 68 3.90 11.29 5.74
C GLU A 68 2.94 10.63 6.74
N ALA A 69 3.39 9.57 7.39
CA ALA A 69 2.73 9.02 8.57
C ALA A 69 3.76 8.93 9.71
N PRO A 70 3.34 9.06 10.98
CA PRO A 70 4.25 8.81 12.09
C PRO A 70 4.65 7.33 12.08
N LEU A 71 5.91 7.00 12.40
CA LEU A 71 6.29 5.61 12.68
C LEU A 71 5.43 5.04 13.82
N PRO A 72 5.04 3.75 13.74
CA PRO A 72 4.39 3.08 14.86
C PRO A 72 5.32 3.05 16.08
N ARG A 73 4.75 2.79 17.26
CA ARG A 73 5.54 2.59 18.47
C ARG A 73 6.62 1.51 18.26
N PRO A 74 7.75 1.59 18.98
CA PRO A 74 8.86 0.64 18.85
C PRO A 74 8.37 -0.80 18.90
N PHE A 75 8.93 -1.65 18.04
CA PHE A 75 8.65 -3.07 18.01
C PHE A 75 9.10 -3.69 19.34
N SER A 76 8.17 -3.96 20.25
CA SER A 76 8.45 -4.75 21.47
C SER A 76 8.36 -6.25 21.20
N ASP A 77 7.74 -6.64 20.09
CA ASP A 77 7.27 -8.01 19.86
C ASP A 77 8.11 -8.69 18.77
N LEU A 78 9.44 -8.68 18.94
CA LEU A 78 10.38 -9.39 18.07
C LEU A 78 10.48 -10.90 18.40
N ASP A 79 9.41 -11.49 18.94
CA ASP A 79 9.34 -12.93 19.25
C ASP A 79 9.17 -13.79 17.97
N GLY A 80 9.10 -13.17 16.79
CA GLY A 80 8.96 -13.85 15.51
C GLY A 80 10.24 -14.59 15.10
N LYS A 81 10.21 -15.92 15.16
CA LYS A 81 11.26 -16.76 14.56
C LYS A 81 11.39 -16.48 13.06
N TRP A 82 12.63 -16.22 12.65
CA TRP A 82 13.08 -15.99 11.28
C TRP A 82 12.99 -17.23 10.37
N PRO A 83 12.86 -17.04 9.04
CA PRO A 83 11.57 -16.89 8.33
C PRO A 83 10.75 -18.20 8.42
N PRO A 84 9.50 -18.25 7.90
CA PRO A 84 8.85 -19.54 7.67
C PRO A 84 9.80 -20.45 6.87
N HIS A 85 9.87 -21.73 7.25
CA HIS A 85 10.45 -22.76 6.39
C HIS A 85 9.89 -22.58 4.96
N PRO A 86 10.66 -22.85 3.89
CA PRO A 86 10.14 -22.75 2.54
C PRO A 86 8.84 -23.55 2.46
N VAL A 87 7.74 -22.83 2.33
CA VAL A 87 6.42 -23.43 2.22
C VAL A 87 6.30 -23.82 0.76
N ASN A 88 6.44 -25.11 0.48
CA ASN A 88 6.30 -25.67 -0.87
C ASN A 88 4.84 -25.64 -1.38
N ASP A 89 3.91 -25.09 -0.59
CA ASP A 89 2.51 -24.95 -0.95
C ASP A 89 2.27 -23.57 -1.58
N LYS A 90 1.44 -23.54 -2.63
CA LYS A 90 1.02 -22.27 -3.24
C LYS A 90 0.33 -21.41 -2.17
N PRO A 91 0.82 -20.18 -1.90
CA PRO A 91 0.30 -19.37 -0.82
C PRO A 91 -1.15 -18.99 -1.13
N VAL A 92 -2.06 -19.34 -0.22
CA VAL A 92 -3.48 -19.01 -0.31
C VAL A 92 -3.66 -17.54 0.08
N LEU A 93 -4.37 -16.77 -0.73
CA LEU A 93 -4.70 -15.39 -0.40
C LEU A 93 -5.62 -15.35 0.83
N ALA A 94 -5.17 -14.68 1.89
CA ALA A 94 -5.92 -14.47 3.12
C ALA A 94 -6.79 -13.19 3.07
N ARG A 95 -6.51 -12.25 2.15
CA ARG A 95 -7.25 -10.98 2.01
C ARG A 95 -7.18 -10.39 0.59
N PRO A 96 -8.15 -9.53 0.21
CA PRO A 96 -8.04 -8.74 -1.02
C PRO A 96 -6.90 -7.73 -0.96
N ALA A 97 -6.50 -7.21 -2.12
CA ALA A 97 -5.48 -6.16 -2.23
C ALA A 97 -5.95 -4.84 -1.63
N VAL A 98 -7.17 -4.43 -1.94
CA VAL A 98 -7.84 -3.28 -1.32
C VAL A 98 -9.10 -3.80 -0.62
N PRO A 99 -9.22 -3.64 0.71
CA PRO A 99 -10.46 -3.92 1.41
C PRO A 99 -11.61 -3.11 0.82
N PRO A 100 -12.82 -3.68 0.61
CA PRO A 100 -13.95 -2.95 0.04
C PRO A 100 -14.25 -1.62 0.75
N ALA A 101 -14.17 -1.59 2.08
CA ALA A 101 -14.40 -0.36 2.86
C ALA A 101 -13.38 0.77 2.57
N LEU A 102 -12.24 0.49 1.95
CA LEU A 102 -11.23 1.47 1.56
C LEU A 102 -11.31 1.87 0.08
N SER A 103 -12.02 1.13 -0.79
CA SER A 103 -12.05 1.46 -2.22
C SER A 103 -12.74 2.78 -2.55
N TYR A 104 -13.51 3.36 -1.61
CA TYR A 104 -14.02 4.72 -1.75
C TYR A 104 -12.89 5.78 -1.74
N TYR A 105 -11.76 5.49 -1.11
CA TYR A 105 -10.69 6.48 -0.96
C TYR A 105 -9.57 6.33 -1.99
N ILE A 106 -9.49 5.17 -2.64
CA ILE A 106 -8.39 4.77 -3.51
C ILE A 106 -8.89 4.71 -4.95
N ARG A 107 -8.22 5.44 -5.85
CA ARG A 107 -8.55 5.44 -7.29
C ARG A 107 -8.02 4.19 -7.98
N ALA A 108 -6.75 3.87 -7.72
CA ALA A 108 -6.09 2.73 -8.32
C ALA A 108 -5.12 2.07 -7.34
N PHE A 109 -5.05 0.75 -7.42
CA PHE A 109 -4.08 -0.07 -6.71
C PHE A 109 -3.60 -1.17 -7.67
N PRO A 110 -2.77 -0.79 -8.66
CA PRO A 110 -2.42 -1.71 -9.74
C PRO A 110 -1.54 -2.84 -9.21
N GLN A 111 -1.85 -4.06 -9.62
CA GLN A 111 -1.11 -5.29 -9.29
C GLN A 111 -1.12 -6.24 -10.49
N PRO A 112 -0.07 -7.08 -10.64
CA PRO A 112 -0.12 -8.19 -11.59
C PRO A 112 -1.22 -9.18 -11.18
N ALA A 113 -1.71 -9.97 -12.14
CA ALA A 113 -2.73 -11.00 -11.89
C ALA A 113 -2.17 -12.26 -11.23
N GLU A 114 -0.85 -12.45 -11.27
CA GLU A 114 -0.16 -13.62 -10.75
C GLU A 114 1.06 -13.22 -9.90
N PRO A 115 1.52 -14.07 -8.97
CA PRO A 115 2.76 -13.84 -8.22
C PRO A 115 3.95 -13.73 -9.17
N ALA A 116 4.89 -12.83 -8.85
CA ALA A 116 6.20 -12.87 -9.47
C ALA A 116 6.89 -14.21 -9.16
N GLY A 117 7.62 -14.76 -10.14
CA GLY A 117 8.51 -15.92 -9.91
C GLY A 117 9.68 -15.56 -8.98
N ASP A 118 10.63 -16.48 -8.82
CA ASP A 118 11.81 -16.25 -7.99
C ASP A 118 12.63 -15.05 -8.49
N VAL A 119 12.47 -13.90 -7.83
CA VAL A 119 13.22 -12.68 -8.10
C VAL A 119 14.37 -12.54 -7.10
N LEU A 120 15.57 -12.32 -7.61
CA LEU A 120 16.71 -11.92 -6.79
C LEU A 120 16.41 -10.53 -6.20
N SER A 121 16.08 -10.48 -4.92
CA SER A 121 15.78 -9.24 -4.23
C SER A 121 17.09 -8.51 -3.92
N MET A 122 17.41 -7.45 -4.68
CA MET A 122 18.30 -6.41 -4.18
C MET A 122 17.49 -5.45 -3.32
N GLY A 123 17.95 -5.17 -2.11
CA GLY A 123 17.20 -4.32 -1.17
C GLY A 123 17.29 -2.84 -1.54
N SER A 124 16.29 -2.30 -2.23
CA SER A 124 16.04 -0.85 -2.24
C SER A 124 14.95 -0.48 -1.23
N ALA A 125 14.96 0.77 -0.78
CA ALA A 125 13.95 1.29 0.13
C ALA A 125 13.57 2.72 -0.28
N HIS A 126 12.27 2.99 -0.34
CA HIS A 126 11.73 4.27 -0.78
C HIS A 126 10.43 4.59 -0.04
N PRO A 127 10.12 5.87 0.22
CA PRO A 127 8.79 6.25 0.67
C PRO A 127 7.75 5.99 -0.42
N ILE A 128 6.59 5.49 -0.01
CA ILE A 128 5.42 5.34 -0.90
C ILE A 128 4.34 6.27 -0.37
N VAL A 129 3.96 7.27 -1.14
CA VAL A 129 2.97 8.29 -0.75
C VAL A 129 1.64 8.07 -1.49
N LEU A 130 0.56 8.55 -0.89
CA LEU A 130 -0.77 8.58 -1.50
C LEU A 130 -1.11 10.02 -1.85
N ARG A 131 -1.47 10.31 -3.10
CA ARG A 131 -1.92 11.64 -3.55
C ARG A 131 -3.17 11.47 -4.39
N ASP A 132 -4.27 12.12 -3.98
CA ASP A 132 -5.57 12.03 -4.65
C ASP A 132 -6.02 10.58 -4.94
N GLY A 133 -5.76 9.65 -4.01
CA GLY A 133 -6.14 8.24 -4.15
C GLY A 133 -5.24 7.41 -5.07
N CYS A 134 -4.12 7.95 -5.55
CA CYS A 134 -3.11 7.25 -6.35
C CYS A 134 -1.78 7.12 -5.59
N PHE A 135 -1.10 5.99 -5.74
CA PHE A 135 0.15 5.70 -5.04
C PHE A 135 1.37 6.01 -5.89
N PHE A 136 2.33 6.70 -5.30
CA PHE A 136 3.55 7.13 -5.95
C PHE A 136 4.76 6.64 -5.16
N LEU A 137 5.78 6.20 -5.88
CA LEU A 137 7.11 5.98 -5.31
C LEU A 137 7.79 7.34 -5.25
N ASP A 138 7.96 7.87 -4.05
CA ASP A 138 8.52 9.21 -3.83
C ASP A 138 10.04 9.16 -4.03
N ARG A 139 10.51 9.76 -5.13
CA ARG A 139 11.92 9.80 -5.53
C ARG A 139 12.44 11.23 -5.43
N GLU A 140 13.74 11.36 -5.23
CA GLU A 140 14.39 12.67 -5.37
C GLU A 140 14.29 13.12 -6.85
N GLY A 141 13.24 13.89 -7.20
CA GLY A 141 12.94 14.38 -8.55
C GLY A 141 11.58 15.10 -8.67
N ASP A 142 11.31 15.69 -9.84
CA ASP A 142 10.11 16.53 -10.08
C ASP A 142 8.88 15.74 -10.58
N ASP A 143 9.02 14.46 -10.95
CA ASP A 143 7.94 13.60 -11.45
C ASP A 143 8.05 12.19 -10.85
N ASP A 144 7.36 11.99 -9.74
CA ASP A 144 7.31 10.69 -9.07
C ASP A 144 6.53 9.68 -9.91
N PRO A 145 7.06 8.47 -10.13
CA PRO A 145 6.33 7.44 -10.85
C PRO A 145 5.22 6.84 -9.97
N LEU A 146 4.14 6.43 -10.62
CA LEU A 146 3.14 5.53 -10.05
C LEU A 146 3.79 4.18 -9.74
N ILE A 147 3.32 3.55 -8.67
CA ILE A 147 3.81 2.25 -8.25
C ILE A 147 2.89 1.13 -8.74
N LEU A 148 3.47 0.09 -9.34
CA LEU A 148 2.84 -1.20 -9.54
C LEU A 148 3.22 -2.11 -8.37
N PHE A 149 2.24 -2.43 -7.53
CA PHE A 149 2.46 -3.22 -6.33
C PHE A 149 2.69 -4.70 -6.67
N PRO A 150 3.51 -5.43 -5.91
CA PRO A 150 3.64 -6.87 -6.09
C PRO A 150 2.34 -7.54 -5.68
N TYR A 151 2.04 -8.68 -6.30
CA TYR A 151 0.80 -9.43 -6.07
C TYR A 151 0.49 -9.70 -4.59
N SER A 152 1.53 -9.79 -3.76
CA SER A 152 1.47 -10.12 -2.34
C SER A 152 1.04 -8.96 -1.42
N THR A 153 1.00 -7.71 -1.91
CA THR A 153 0.73 -6.55 -1.06
C THR A 153 -0.77 -6.28 -0.88
N ALA A 154 -1.18 -5.94 0.34
CA ALA A 154 -2.53 -5.46 0.67
C ALA A 154 -2.47 -4.08 1.31
N LEU A 155 -3.52 -3.28 1.12
CA LEU A 155 -3.82 -2.14 1.98
C LEU A 155 -4.54 -2.61 3.25
N VAL A 156 -4.15 -2.02 4.37
CA VAL A 156 -4.72 -2.28 5.69
C VAL A 156 -4.81 -0.97 6.47
N VAL A 157 -5.62 -0.96 7.52
CA VAL A 157 -5.51 0.04 8.58
C VAL A 157 -4.90 -0.64 9.79
N ASP A 158 -3.83 -0.07 10.32
CA ASP A 158 -3.14 -0.63 11.48
C ASP A 158 -3.93 -0.41 12.79
N GLU A 159 -3.45 -1.01 13.87
CA GLU A 159 -4.12 -0.95 15.18
C GLU A 159 -4.24 0.48 15.75
N GLU A 160 -3.39 1.40 15.30
CA GLU A 160 -3.42 2.80 15.71
C GLU A 160 -4.29 3.66 14.80
N GLY A 161 -4.87 3.09 13.74
CA GLY A 161 -5.79 3.72 12.80
C GLY A 161 -5.15 4.34 11.57
N TYR A 162 -3.88 4.05 11.26
CA TYR A 162 -3.17 4.60 10.10
C TYR A 162 -3.25 3.66 8.90
N LEU A 163 -3.30 4.22 7.68
CA LEU A 163 -3.21 3.44 6.46
C LEU A 163 -1.80 2.83 6.31
N ALA A 164 -1.74 1.54 6.00
CA ALA A 164 -0.49 0.81 5.86
C ALA A 164 -0.57 -0.26 4.77
N PHE A 165 0.61 -0.74 4.37
CA PHE A 165 0.79 -1.89 3.51
C PHE A 165 1.06 -3.12 4.38
N GLY A 166 0.37 -4.21 4.09
CA GLY A 166 0.56 -5.52 4.72
C GLY A 166 0.63 -6.64 3.68
N SER A 167 0.71 -7.88 4.16
CA SER A 167 0.72 -9.06 3.28
C SER A 167 -0.68 -9.60 3.02
N ARG A 168 -0.92 -10.01 1.77
CA ARG A 168 -2.11 -10.77 1.37
C ARG A 168 -2.05 -12.24 1.75
N TYR A 169 -0.86 -12.78 1.98
CA TYR A 169 -0.66 -14.18 2.33
C TYR A 169 -0.59 -14.39 3.83
N GLU A 170 0.18 -13.54 4.50
CA GLU A 170 0.52 -13.72 5.91
C GLU A 170 0.12 -12.46 6.71
N PRO A 171 -1.16 -12.35 7.06
CA PRO A 171 -1.73 -11.14 7.63
C PRO A 171 -1.11 -10.69 8.97
N ASN A 172 -0.38 -11.59 9.64
CA ASN A 172 0.09 -11.42 11.03
C ASN A 172 1.63 -11.51 11.18
N THR A 173 2.40 -11.71 10.11
CA THR A 173 3.87 -11.97 10.19
C THR A 173 4.69 -10.93 9.45
N MET A 174 4.14 -10.34 8.39
CA MET A 174 4.79 -9.26 7.65
C MET A 174 4.50 -7.95 8.38
N GLY A 175 5.52 -7.40 9.06
CA GLY A 175 5.41 -6.10 9.71
C GLY A 175 4.85 -5.07 8.73
N ASN A 176 3.69 -4.51 9.06
CA ASN A 176 3.04 -3.52 8.23
C ASN A 176 3.91 -2.26 8.14
N VAL A 177 3.87 -1.57 6.99
CA VAL A 177 4.53 -0.28 6.81
C VAL A 177 3.50 0.78 6.46
N ARG A 178 3.44 1.86 7.25
CA ARG A 178 2.46 2.93 7.02
C ARG A 178 2.75 3.66 5.72
N VAL A 179 1.69 4.08 5.04
CA VAL A 179 1.79 4.92 3.84
C VAL A 179 2.44 6.25 4.22
N GLY A 180 3.36 6.74 3.40
CA GLY A 180 4.16 7.94 3.67
C GLY A 180 5.45 7.69 4.46
N LEU A 181 5.72 6.45 4.88
CA LEU A 181 7.01 6.04 5.43
C LEU A 181 7.86 5.29 4.40
N THR A 182 9.16 5.28 4.63
CA THR A 182 10.13 4.46 3.88
C THR A 182 9.77 2.98 3.99
N ALA A 183 9.50 2.34 2.85
CA ALA A 183 9.22 0.92 2.71
C ALA A 183 10.39 0.19 2.04
N ALA A 184 10.64 -1.07 2.40
CA ALA A 184 11.55 -1.92 1.64
C ALA A 184 10.86 -2.40 0.36
N THR A 185 11.35 -1.91 -0.78
CA THR A 185 10.74 -2.14 -2.10
C THR A 185 11.37 -3.29 -2.89
N GLY A 186 12.54 -3.77 -2.46
CA GLY A 186 13.28 -4.82 -3.18
C GLY A 186 13.81 -4.30 -4.52
N TRP A 187 13.89 -5.15 -5.55
CA TRP A 187 14.17 -4.69 -6.91
C TRP A 187 12.98 -3.88 -7.46
N TYR A 188 13.29 -2.87 -8.28
CA TYR A 188 12.31 -2.13 -9.05
C TYR A 188 12.72 -2.07 -10.51
N ASP A 189 11.74 -2.11 -11.41
CA ASP A 189 11.99 -2.13 -12.85
C ASP A 189 12.23 -0.73 -13.43
N GLU A 190 12.72 -0.68 -14.66
CA GLU A 190 12.82 0.58 -15.41
C GLU A 190 11.44 1.24 -15.56
N PRO A 191 11.34 2.57 -15.41
CA PRO A 191 10.07 3.27 -15.58
C PRO A 191 9.45 3.02 -16.96
N SER A 192 8.17 2.64 -16.98
CA SER A 192 7.40 2.34 -18.18
C SER A 192 6.17 3.21 -18.29
N ASP A 193 5.50 3.21 -19.44
CA ASP A 193 4.22 3.92 -19.59
C ASP A 193 3.09 3.16 -18.86
N PRO A 194 2.15 3.89 -18.23
CA PRO A 194 1.01 3.27 -17.56
C PRO A 194 0.08 2.59 -18.56
N ASP A 195 -0.64 1.56 -18.09
CA ASP A 195 -1.78 1.07 -18.86
C ASP A 195 -2.85 2.18 -18.98
N PRO A 196 -3.72 2.13 -20.02
CA PRO A 196 -4.68 3.19 -20.26
C PRO A 196 -5.65 3.45 -19.09
N ALA A 197 -6.03 2.41 -18.34
CA ALA A 197 -6.99 2.55 -17.24
C ALA A 197 -6.34 3.25 -16.03
N LEU A 198 -5.07 2.93 -15.74
CA LEU A 198 -4.29 3.60 -14.72
C LEU A 198 -4.01 5.05 -15.12
N ALA A 199 -3.70 5.31 -16.39
CA ALA A 199 -3.50 6.66 -16.92
C ALA A 199 -4.76 7.53 -16.80
N GLU A 200 -5.94 6.96 -17.09
CA GLU A 200 -7.22 7.63 -16.93
C GLU A 200 -7.52 7.95 -15.46
N ALA A 201 -7.21 7.02 -14.54
CA ALA A 201 -7.49 7.18 -13.12
C ALA A 201 -6.52 8.13 -12.40
N CYS A 202 -5.23 8.06 -12.75
CA CYS A 202 -4.13 8.65 -11.97
C CYS A 202 -3.23 9.61 -12.77
N GLY A 203 -3.53 9.86 -14.04
CA GLY A 203 -2.73 10.72 -14.92
C GLY A 203 -1.58 10.00 -15.62
N ASN A 204 -0.93 10.71 -16.54
CA ASN A 204 0.14 10.19 -17.41
C ASN A 204 1.52 10.19 -16.74
N HIS A 205 1.62 9.61 -15.54
CA HIS A 205 2.90 9.41 -14.87
C HIS A 205 3.54 8.08 -15.31
N LYS A 206 4.87 8.01 -15.29
CA LYS A 206 5.56 6.72 -15.49
C LYS A 206 5.20 5.74 -14.38
N VAL A 207 5.30 4.44 -14.67
CA VAL A 207 5.03 3.36 -13.71
C VAL A 207 6.31 2.58 -13.43
N VAL A 208 6.55 2.29 -12.16
CA VAL A 208 7.62 1.40 -11.70
C VAL A 208 7.02 0.22 -10.93
N SER A 209 7.43 -0.99 -11.29
CA SER A 209 7.10 -2.22 -10.56
C SER A 209 8.08 -2.40 -9.41
N VAL A 210 7.60 -2.85 -8.24
CA VAL A 210 8.45 -3.23 -7.11
C VAL A 210 8.21 -4.69 -6.72
N THR A 211 9.26 -5.37 -6.28
CA THR A 211 9.20 -6.81 -5.93
C THR A 211 8.69 -7.08 -4.52
N SER A 212 8.79 -6.12 -3.60
CA SER A 212 8.22 -6.24 -2.26
C SER A 212 7.67 -4.90 -1.77
N VAL A 213 6.80 -4.93 -0.77
CA VAL A 213 6.53 -3.78 0.10
C VAL A 213 6.44 -4.30 1.52
N SER A 214 7.46 -4.00 2.32
CA SER A 214 7.52 -4.43 3.71
C SER A 214 8.16 -3.37 4.59
N ASN A 215 7.96 -3.48 5.89
CA ASN A 215 8.56 -2.58 6.84
C ASN A 215 10.07 -2.81 6.96
N PRO A 216 10.91 -1.84 6.54
CA PRO A 216 12.37 -1.99 6.62
C PRO A 216 12.86 -1.99 8.08
N PHE A 217 12.03 -1.53 9.01
CA PHE A 217 12.32 -1.46 10.44
C PHE A 217 11.79 -2.64 11.24
N ALA A 218 11.03 -3.56 10.63
CA ALA A 218 10.48 -4.73 11.32
C ALA A 218 11.57 -5.64 11.90
N VAL A 219 12.81 -5.51 11.40
CA VAL A 219 13.96 -6.28 11.86
C VAL A 219 15.13 -5.33 12.07
N PRO A 220 15.40 -4.90 13.31
CA PRO A 220 16.51 -4.01 13.62
C PRO A 220 17.87 -4.52 13.11
N GLU A 221 18.07 -5.84 13.05
CA GLU A 221 19.29 -6.48 12.54
C GLU A 221 19.51 -6.28 11.04
N ARG A 222 18.43 -6.12 10.25
CA ARG A 222 18.53 -5.76 8.82
C ARG A 222 18.92 -4.30 8.65
N PHE A 223 18.35 -3.45 9.48
CA PHE A 223 18.59 -2.01 9.42
C PHE A 223 19.99 -1.64 9.92
N ASN A 224 20.48 -2.36 10.94
CA ASN A 224 21.77 -2.06 11.55
C ASN A 224 22.43 -3.29 12.18
N PRO A 225 23.11 -4.13 11.38
CA PRO A 225 23.88 -5.26 11.91
C PRO A 225 25.03 -4.81 12.82
N ALA A 226 25.47 -3.54 12.75
CA ALA A 226 26.49 -2.99 13.64
C ALA A 226 25.95 -2.74 15.06
N LEU A 227 24.69 -2.32 15.22
CA LEU A 227 24.04 -2.11 16.51
C LEU A 227 24.01 -3.38 17.37
N ARG A 228 23.70 -4.54 16.78
CA ARG A 228 23.73 -5.83 17.50
C ARG A 228 25.16 -6.20 17.89
N ARG A 229 26.09 -6.19 16.93
CA ARG A 229 27.51 -6.55 17.15
C ARG A 229 28.22 -5.64 18.16
N TYR A 230 27.77 -4.39 18.31
CA TYR A 230 28.30 -3.47 19.32
C TYR A 230 27.57 -3.61 20.64
N GLY A 231 26.24 -3.74 20.61
CA GLY A 231 25.42 -4.04 21.78
C GLY A 231 25.96 -5.24 22.58
N GLU A 232 26.25 -6.35 21.87
CA GLU A 232 26.90 -7.55 22.39
C GLU A 232 28.27 -7.27 23.02
N ARG A 233 29.05 -6.32 22.49
CA ARG A 233 30.36 -5.92 23.04
C ARG A 233 30.27 -4.92 24.20
N SER A 234 29.19 -4.14 24.26
CA SER A 234 28.96 -3.12 25.28
C SER A 234 28.37 -3.67 26.59
N GLY A 235 28.03 -4.96 26.64
CA GLY A 235 27.36 -5.58 27.78
C GLY A 235 25.88 -5.20 27.93
N ALA A 236 25.29 -4.56 26.92
CA ALA A 236 23.87 -4.21 26.89
C ALA A 236 23.00 -5.47 26.69
N THR A 237 21.79 -5.46 27.27
CA THR A 237 20.81 -6.53 27.03
C THR A 237 20.20 -6.40 25.63
N GLU A 238 19.68 -7.50 25.08
CA GLU A 238 18.98 -7.51 23.78
C GLU A 238 17.87 -6.44 23.69
N LYS A 239 17.06 -6.32 24.76
CA LYS A 239 16.03 -5.28 24.86
C LYS A 239 16.61 -3.86 24.71
N GLN A 240 17.71 -3.56 25.38
CA GLN A 240 18.36 -2.25 25.29
C GLN A 240 18.91 -1.97 23.90
N ILE A 241 19.40 -2.99 23.19
CA ILE A 241 19.89 -2.88 21.82
C ILE A 241 18.72 -2.56 20.87
N VAL A 242 17.62 -3.30 20.99
CA VAL A 242 16.40 -3.09 20.19
C VAL A 242 15.78 -1.72 20.44
N GLU A 243 15.73 -1.27 21.69
CA GLU A 243 15.22 0.07 22.05
C GLU A 243 16.06 1.19 21.41
N ARG A 244 17.40 1.07 21.47
CA ARG A 244 18.31 2.05 20.84
C ARG A 244 18.17 2.05 19.32
N ALA A 245 18.09 0.87 18.70
CA ALA A 245 17.89 0.73 17.26
C ALA A 245 16.57 1.36 16.81
N SER A 246 15.48 1.05 17.52
CA SER A 246 14.16 1.61 17.25
C SER A 246 14.15 3.14 17.38
N LYS A 247 14.80 3.69 18.42
CA LYS A 247 14.92 5.14 18.57
C LYS A 247 15.63 5.78 17.39
N CYS A 248 16.77 5.22 16.96
CA CYS A 248 17.50 5.77 15.81
C CYS A 248 16.71 5.65 14.51
N ALA A 249 16.04 4.52 14.27
CA ALA A 249 15.16 4.33 13.12
C ALA A 249 14.04 5.38 13.07
N VAL A 250 13.44 5.70 14.23
CA VAL A 250 12.43 6.75 14.35
C VAL A 250 12.98 8.14 14.01
N GLU A 251 14.15 8.47 14.54
CA GLU A 251 14.80 9.75 14.24
C GLU A 251 15.23 9.84 12.77
N GLN A 252 15.71 8.73 12.18
CA GLN A 252 16.11 8.68 10.78
C GLN A 252 14.92 8.86 9.84
N ALA A 253 13.83 8.13 10.03
CA ALA A 253 12.65 8.26 9.17
C ALA A 253 12.02 9.65 9.26
N ARG A 254 11.99 10.25 10.46
CA ARG A 254 11.57 11.65 10.62
C ARG A 254 12.49 12.61 9.87
N ARG A 255 13.81 12.42 9.99
CA ARG A 255 14.79 13.24 9.27
C ARG A 255 14.64 13.09 7.76
N GLU A 256 14.42 11.89 7.25
CA GLU A 256 14.17 11.62 5.82
C GLU A 256 12.87 12.30 5.36
N ALA A 257 11.80 12.24 6.15
CA ALA A 257 10.57 12.96 5.86
C ALA A 257 10.75 14.48 5.88
N ASP A 258 11.46 15.03 6.87
CA ASP A 258 11.81 16.46 6.93
C ASP A 258 12.63 16.89 5.71
N ARG A 259 13.64 16.09 5.33
CA ARG A 259 14.46 16.31 4.15
C ARG A 259 13.60 16.46 2.90
N ARG A 260 12.69 15.51 2.72
CA ARG A 260 11.82 15.42 1.55
C ARG A 260 10.76 16.51 1.49
N LEU A 261 10.09 16.79 2.62
CA LEU A 261 8.89 17.62 2.64
C LEU A 261 9.13 19.07 3.03
N ARG A 262 10.26 19.37 3.69
CA ARG A 262 10.48 20.67 4.35
C ARG A 262 11.82 21.29 3.97
N ASP A 263 12.91 20.53 4.04
CA ASP A 263 14.26 21.06 3.80
C ASP A 263 15.20 20.00 3.19
N PRO A 264 15.32 19.96 1.85
CA PRO A 264 16.17 19.01 1.14
C PRO A 264 17.66 19.08 1.50
N ALA A 265 18.11 20.21 2.07
CA ALA A 265 19.50 20.41 2.46
C ALA A 265 19.83 19.81 3.84
N LEU A 266 18.84 19.32 4.60
CA LEU A 266 19.09 18.66 5.88
C LEU A 266 20.00 17.44 5.68
N ASP A 267 20.98 17.29 6.55
CA ASP A 267 21.88 16.13 6.51
C ASP A 267 21.11 14.84 6.85
N PRO A 268 21.38 13.73 6.12
CA PRO A 268 20.84 12.42 6.47
C PRO A 268 21.32 11.99 7.86
N LEU A 269 20.44 11.32 8.61
CA LEU A 269 20.84 10.67 9.84
C LEU A 269 21.44 9.30 9.51
N ASP A 270 22.73 9.11 9.78
CA ASP A 270 23.36 7.81 9.65
C ASP A 270 23.37 7.09 11.00
N CYS A 271 22.46 6.13 11.16
CA CYS A 271 22.40 5.27 12.35
C CYS A 271 23.64 4.37 12.53
N ASN A 272 24.53 4.27 11.53
CA ASN A 272 25.81 3.55 11.66
C ASN A 272 26.91 4.43 12.28
N ARG A 273 26.80 5.75 12.20
CA ARG A 273 27.85 6.69 12.63
C ARG A 273 27.84 6.98 14.14
N PHE A 274 26.80 6.54 14.85
CA PHE A 274 26.55 6.91 16.25
C PHE A 274 27.47 6.27 17.31
N TRP A 275 28.49 5.50 16.95
CA TRP A 275 29.25 4.71 17.93
C TRP A 275 30.77 4.70 17.72
N ALA A 276 31.33 5.85 17.31
CA ALA A 276 32.76 6.12 17.40
C ALA A 276 33.15 6.63 18.80
N TYR A 277 33.05 5.77 19.81
CA TYR A 277 33.72 5.93 21.12
C TYR A 277 34.09 4.55 21.68
#